data_AF-A0A7V9IN15-F1
#
_entry.id   AF-A0A7V9IN15-F1
#
_cell.length_a   1.000
_cell.length_b   1.000
_cell.length_c   1.000
_cell.angle_alpha   90.00
_cell.angle_beta   90.00
_cell.angle_gamma   90.00
#
_symmetry.space_group_name_H-M   'P 1'
#
loop_
_entity.id
_entity.type
_entity.pdbx_description
1 polymer ?
#
loop_
_entity_poly.entity_id
_entity_poly.type
_entity_poly.pdbx_seq_one_letter_code
_entity_poly.pdbx_strand_id
1 'polypeptide(L)' 'MSDPRTLSGPDFLEALADAELASGNEINADTYRQRARQWRAEQEQHDATAAALASLQRRVAAANQQLAAAA' A
#
# COMPACT_ATOMS: atom_id res chain seq x y z
N MET A 1 -22.34 -0.73 8.16
CA MET A 1 -22.06 -0.94 6.73
C MET A 1 -21.32 0.31 6.25
N SER A 2 -20.11 0.18 5.71
CA SER A 2 -19.35 1.32 5.17
C SER A 2 -20.03 1.87 3.92
N ASP A 3 -20.04 3.20 3.73
CA ASP A 3 -20.62 3.83 2.54
C ASP A 3 -19.78 3.46 1.29
N PRO A 4 -20.35 2.78 0.28
CA PRO A 4 -19.60 2.38 -0.92
C PRO A 4 -19.00 3.56 -1.68
N ARG A 5 -19.50 4.79 -1.48
CA ARG A 5 -18.94 6.03 -2.08
C ARG A 5 -17.65 6.51 -1.40
N THR A 6 -17.26 5.88 -0.30
CA THR A 6 -16.02 6.19 0.43
C THR A 6 -14.93 5.14 0.25
N LEU A 7 -15.24 4.02 -0.43
CA LEU A 7 -14.27 2.97 -0.68
C LEU A 7 -13.24 3.44 -1.70
N SER A 8 -11.97 3.15 -1.42
CA SER A 8 -10.85 3.42 -2.33
C SER A 8 -9.81 2.30 -2.23
N GLY A 9 -8.90 2.27 -3.20
CA GLY A 9 -7.80 1.30 -3.19
C GLY A 9 -8.27 -0.16 -3.18
N PRO A 10 -7.63 -1.04 -2.41
CA PRO A 10 -7.98 -2.47 -2.36
C PRO A 10 -9.43 -2.75 -1.98
N ASP A 11 -10.01 -1.99 -1.05
CA ASP A 11 -11.35 -2.27 -0.54
C ASP A 11 -12.44 -1.92 -1.54
N PHE A 12 -12.20 -0.92 -2.41
CA PHE A 12 -13.06 -0.66 -3.57
C PHE A 12 -13.02 -1.84 -4.55
N LEU A 13 -11.85 -2.41 -4.80
CA LEU A 13 -11.71 -3.54 -5.72
C LEU A 13 -12.36 -4.81 -5.18
N GLU A 14 -12.31 -5.06 -3.88
CA GLU A 14 -13.06 -6.18 -3.25
C GLU A 14 -14.58 -5.98 -3.40
N ALA A 15 -15.08 -4.77 -3.15
CA ALA A 15 -16.50 -4.48 -3.33
C ALA A 15 -16.95 -4.61 -4.80
N LEU A 16 -16.10 -4.22 -5.75
CA LEU A 16 -16.37 -4.41 -7.17
C LEU A 16 -16.35 -5.89 -7.54
N ALA A 17 -15.43 -6.68 -6.98
CA ALA A 17 -15.39 -8.12 -7.19
C ALA A 17 -16.67 -8.80 -6.71
N ASP A 18 -17.20 -8.40 -5.55
CA ASP A 18 -18.45 -8.94 -5.02
C ASP A 18 -19.65 -8.57 -5.91
N ALA A 19 -19.68 -7.36 -6.47
CA ALA A 19 -20.72 -6.94 -7.41
C ALA A 19 -20.67 -7.71 -8.74
N GLU A 20 -19.46 -7.94 -9.29
CA GLU A 20 -19.26 -8.74 -10.49
C GLU A 20 -19.67 -10.21 -10.26
N LEU A 21 -19.29 -10.78 -9.11
CA LEU A 21 -19.68 -12.14 -8.76
C LEU A 21 -21.20 -12.28 -8.61
N ALA A 22 -21.86 -11.33 -7.96
CA ALA A 22 -23.31 -11.29 -7.85
C ALA A 22 -24.01 -11.16 -9.22
N SER A 23 -23.32 -10.61 -10.21
CA SER A 23 -23.78 -10.49 -11.60
C SER A 23 -23.43 -11.71 -12.47
N GLY A 24 -22.75 -12.72 -11.92
CA GLY A 24 -22.31 -13.92 -12.63
C GLY A 24 -20.99 -13.78 -13.40
N ASN A 25 -20.26 -12.66 -13.24
CA ASN A 25 -19.00 -12.39 -13.92
C ASN A 25 -17.79 -12.88 -13.10
N GLU A 26 -17.66 -14.19 -12.93
CA GLU A 26 -16.65 -14.81 -12.06
C GLU A 26 -15.20 -14.41 -12.39
N ILE A 27 -14.87 -14.35 -13.69
CA ILE A 27 -13.52 -13.96 -14.15
C ILE A 27 -13.17 -12.52 -13.74
N ASN A 28 -14.14 -11.61 -13.83
CA ASN A 28 -13.94 -10.22 -13.44
C ASN A 28 -13.75 -10.13 -11.92
N ALA A 29 -14.58 -10.85 -11.16
CA ALA A 29 -14.47 -10.89 -9.71
C ALA A 29 -13.09 -11.38 -9.26
N ASP A 30 -12.60 -12.47 -9.82
CA ASP A 30 -11.27 -13.00 -9.49
C ASP A 30 -10.14 -12.05 -9.87
N THR A 31 -10.26 -11.40 -11.03
CA THR A 31 -9.29 -10.38 -11.48
C THR A 31 -9.23 -9.20 -10.50
N TYR A 32 -10.38 -8.69 -10.06
CA TYR A 32 -10.43 -7.59 -9.10
C TYR A 32 -9.88 -8.00 -7.72
N ARG A 33 -10.18 -9.21 -7.24
CA ARG A 33 -9.59 -9.73 -5.99
C ARG A 33 -8.08 -9.90 -6.09
N GLN A 34 -7.58 -10.40 -7.21
CA GLN A 34 -6.14 -10.49 -7.45
C GLN A 34 -5.50 -9.10 -7.41
N ARG A 35 -6.11 -8.12 -8.06
CA ARG A 35 -5.62 -6.74 -8.07
C ARG A 35 -5.64 -6.12 -6.68
N ALA A 36 -6.68 -6.36 -5.88
CA ALA A 36 -6.76 -5.90 -4.50
C ALA A 36 -5.61 -6.46 -3.65
N ARG A 37 -5.32 -7.76 -3.76
CA ARG A 37 -4.18 -8.41 -3.08
C ARG A 37 -2.84 -7.82 -3.52
N GLN A 38 -2.65 -7.65 -4.83
CA GLN A 38 -1.42 -7.06 -5.37
C GLN A 38 -1.20 -5.65 -4.82
N TRP A 39 -2.24 -4.82 -4.83
CA TRP A 39 -2.14 -3.45 -4.31
C TRP A 39 -1.76 -3.45 -2.82
N ARG A 40 -2.39 -4.28 -1.98
CA ARG A 40 -2.01 -4.38 -0.55
C ARG A 40 -0.53 -4.71 -0.38
N ALA A 41 -0.01 -5.67 -1.14
CA ALA A 41 1.41 -6.03 -1.10
C ALA A 41 2.32 -4.88 -1.56
N GLU A 42 1.95 -4.16 -2.63
CA GLU A 42 2.68 -2.99 -3.12
C GLU A 42 2.69 -1.86 -2.07
N GLN A 43 1.58 -1.66 -1.36
CA GLN A 43 1.47 -0.65 -0.31
C GLN A 43 2.35 -0.99 0.90
N GLU A 44 2.34 -2.25 1.34
CA GLU A 44 3.24 -2.74 2.40
C GLU A 44 4.72 -2.56 2.02
N GLN A 45 5.07 -2.89 0.77
CA GLN A 45 6.44 -2.71 0.28
C GLN A 45 6.84 -1.23 0.21
N HIS A 46 5.92 -0.35 -0.22
CA HIS A 46 6.15 1.08 -0.25
C HIS A 46 6.40 1.63 1.16
N ASP A 47 5.56 1.24 2.12
CA ASP A 47 5.68 1.69 3.51
C ASP A 47 6.97 1.20 4.17
N ALA A 48 7.36 -0.06 3.92
CA ALA A 48 8.64 -0.60 4.36
C ALA A 48 9.83 0.17 3.76
N THR A 49 9.75 0.51 2.48
CA THR A 49 10.79 1.28 1.78
C THR A 49 10.88 2.71 2.34
N ALA A 50 9.73 3.35 2.58
CA ALA A 50 9.67 4.69 3.17
C ALA A 50 10.26 4.71 4.59
N ALA A 51 9.97 3.70 5.41
CA ALA A 51 10.54 3.56 6.74
C ALA A 51 12.06 3.36 6.70
N ALA A 52 12.57 2.52 5.78
CA ALA A 52 14.00 2.31 5.58
C ALA A 52 14.71 3.60 5.15
N LEU A 53 14.12 4.36 4.22
CA LEU A 53 14.64 5.64 3.77
C LEU A 53 14.72 6.64 4.93
N ALA A 54 13.65 6.79 5.71
CA ALA A 54 13.63 7.68 6.88
C ALA A 54 14.70 7.28 7.92
N SER A 55 14.94 5.98 8.10
CA SER A 55 16.01 5.49 8.98
C SER A 55 17.41 5.83 8.44
N LEU A 56 17.64 5.67 7.13
CA LEU A 56 18.90 6.02 6.50
C LEU A 56 19.18 7.53 6.61
N GLN A 57 18.17 8.36 6.35
CA GLN A 57 18.27 9.82 6.49
C GLN A 57 18.68 10.23 7.91
N ARG A 58 18.10 9.62 8.94
CA ARG A 58 18.50 9.87 10.34
C ARG A 58 19.95 9.48 10.61
N ARG A 59 20.40 8.33 10.09
CA ARG A 59 21.78 7.86 10.25
C ARG A 59 22.79 8.79 9.58
N VAL A 60 22.48 9.25 8.36
CA VAL A 60 23.30 10.22 7.64
C VAL A 60 23.38 11.54 8.41
N ALA A 61 22.24 12.05 8.90
CA ALA A 61 22.23 13.27 9.70
C ALA A 61 23.08 13.15 10.97
N ALA A 62 22.97 12.03 11.69
CA ALA A 62 23.77 11.78 12.89
C ALA A 62 25.28 11.68 12.58
N ALA A 63 25.66 10.99 11.49
CA ALA A 63 27.06 10.88 11.08
C ALA A 63 27.65 12.26 10.70
N ASN A 64 26.86 13.10 10.00
CA ASN A 64 27.28 14.46 9.65
C ASN A 64 27.48 15.33 10.90
N GLN A 65 26.61 15.20 11.91
CA GLN A 65 26.77 15.89 13.19
C GLN A 65 28.02 15.43 13.95
N GLN A 66 28.31 14.13 13.96
CA GLN A 66 29.53 13.59 14.57
C GLN A 66 30.78 14.09 13.87
N LEU A 67 30.79 14.13 12.54
CA LEU A 67 31.91 14.67 11.76
C LEU A 67 32.14 16.15 12.04
N ALA A 68 31.06 16.94 12.09
CA ALA A 68 31.14 18.38 12.39
C ALA A 68 31.62 18.66 13.82
N ALA A 69 31.33 17.77 14.79
CA ALA A 69 31.80 17.90 16.16
C ALA A 69 33.27 17.45 16.36
N ALA A 70 33.81 16.68 15.41
CA ALA A 70 35.19 16.18 15.44
C ALA A 70 36.19 17.05 14.65
N ALA A 71 35.68 18.04 13.91
CA ALA A 71 36.46 19.03 13.16
C ALA A 71 36.66 20.30 14.00
#